data_AF-A0A5R8NIM9-F1
#
_entry.id   AF-A0A5R8NIM9-F1
#
_cell.length_a   1.000
_cell.length_b   1.000
_cell.length_c   1.000
_cell.angle_alpha   90.00
_cell.angle_beta   90.00
_cell.angle_gamma   90.00
#
_symmetry.space_group_name_H-M   'P 1'
#
loop_
_entity.id
_entity.type
_entity.pdbx_description
1 polymer ?
#
loop_
_entity_poly.entity_id
_entity_poly.type
_entity_poly.pdbx_seq_one_letter_code
_entity_poly.pdbx_strand_id
1 'polypeptide(L)'
;MTRRWRSNWTPCWTTGCGQAATSRCASPSRQTSASVATVAGPTSWHFRNKQELLDELARHIQARQDLGPPREGEKWRDWLARRARERRDILLSHRDGARLIAGTSPGPDIAATFDRELHALVLRGFSPVQAMRAITTLGSYITGFVLEEQARHQRDEPPPGGLDQARETPTLLAAIRDGGPPDGSAAFEDGLTLLLDGIEAGLRNHGDTSSAR
;
A
#
# COMPACT_ATOMS: atom_id res chain seq x y z
N MET A 1 0.53 26.79 11.85
CA MET A 1 1.99 26.95 11.65
C MET A 1 2.48 25.84 10.73
N THR A 2 2.72 26.18 9.48
CA THR A 2 3.12 25.27 8.39
C THR A 2 4.60 24.89 8.53
N ARG A 3 4.92 23.59 8.63
CA ARG A 3 6.30 23.09 8.49
C ARG A 3 6.43 22.30 7.20
N ARG A 4 7.02 22.98 6.21
CA ARG A 4 7.49 22.49 4.93
C ARG A 4 8.67 21.52 5.18
N TRP A 5 8.50 20.24 4.86
CA TRP A 5 9.59 19.26 4.93
C TRP A 5 10.48 19.36 3.68
N ARG A 6 11.79 19.59 3.89
CA ARG A 6 12.83 19.44 2.86
C ARG A 6 13.27 17.98 2.85
N SER A 7 13.09 17.31 1.73
CA SER A 7 13.62 15.98 1.43
C SER A 7 15.13 16.07 1.15
N ASN A 8 15.95 15.44 1.98
CA ASN A 8 17.35 15.18 1.64
C ASN A 8 17.72 13.77 2.10
N TRP A 9 17.50 12.80 1.22
CA TRP A 9 18.06 11.46 1.32
C TRP A 9 18.77 11.17 0.00
N THR A 10 20.10 11.27 0.02
CA THR A 10 20.98 10.65 -0.97
C THR A 10 21.73 9.51 -0.29
N PRO A 11 21.74 8.28 -0.85
CA PRO A 11 22.52 7.19 -0.30
C PRO A 11 23.98 7.30 -0.75
N CYS A 12 24.91 7.45 0.21
CA CYS A 12 26.34 7.36 -0.05
C CYS A 12 26.75 5.89 -0.23
N TRP A 13 26.90 5.47 -1.49
CA TRP A 13 27.74 4.33 -1.86
C TRP A 13 28.85 4.87 -2.76
N THR A 14 30.10 4.88 -2.27
CA THR A 14 31.34 4.47 -2.97
C THR A 14 32.61 5.09 -2.36
N THR A 15 33.66 4.27 -2.38
CA THR A 15 35.09 4.57 -2.44
C THR A 15 35.87 4.67 -1.12
N GLY A 16 36.76 3.70 -0.94
CA GLY A 16 37.81 3.70 0.08
C GLY A 16 39.07 4.46 -0.33
N CYS A 17 39.87 4.79 0.68
CA CYS A 17 41.29 5.19 0.71
C CYS A 17 41.54 5.50 2.19
N GLY A 18 42.60 5.15 2.91
CA GLY A 18 43.96 4.75 2.56
C GLY A 18 44.87 5.36 3.65
N GLN A 19 45.43 4.50 4.50
CA GLN A 19 46.71 4.60 5.24
C GLN A 19 47.06 5.78 6.19
N ALA A 20 47.47 5.36 7.39
CA ALA A 20 48.68 5.69 8.16
C ALA A 20 48.89 7.08 8.80
N ALA A 21 49.04 7.09 10.14
CA ALA A 21 50.14 7.76 10.83
C ALA A 21 50.31 7.25 12.28
N THR A 22 51.53 6.81 12.60
CA THR A 22 52.07 6.42 13.90
C THR A 22 52.31 7.62 14.83
N SER A 23 52.11 7.49 16.15
CA SER A 23 53.21 7.39 17.16
C SER A 23 52.83 7.78 18.61
N ARG A 24 53.24 6.88 19.52
CA ARG A 24 53.81 7.00 20.89
C ARG A 24 53.01 7.55 22.08
N CYS A 25 53.24 6.83 23.18
CA CYS A 25 52.69 6.90 24.53
C CYS A 25 53.11 8.13 25.36
N ALA A 26 52.23 8.55 26.28
CA ALA A 26 52.61 8.95 27.65
C ALA A 26 51.38 8.94 28.58
N SER A 27 51.51 8.27 29.72
CA SER A 27 50.74 8.45 30.96
C SER A 27 51.78 8.81 32.05
N PRO A 28 51.48 9.52 33.17
CA PRO A 28 50.35 9.21 34.06
C PRO A 28 49.68 10.38 34.83
N SER A 29 48.54 10.03 35.44
CA SER A 29 47.94 10.49 36.71
C SER A 29 47.67 11.99 37.00
N ARG A 30 46.38 12.36 37.03
CA ARG A 30 45.62 12.73 38.25
C ARG A 30 44.16 13.07 37.91
N GLN A 31 43.29 12.76 38.86
CA GLN A 31 41.83 12.76 38.82
C GLN A 31 41.20 14.13 38.54
N THR A 32 40.16 14.16 37.73
CA THR A 32 38.97 15.01 37.96
C THR A 32 37.72 14.32 37.40
N SER A 33 36.72 14.22 38.27
CA SER A 33 35.32 13.87 38.08
C SER A 33 34.83 13.58 36.66
N ALA A 34 34.28 12.37 36.47
CA ALA A 34 33.48 12.02 35.31
C ALA A 34 32.24 12.93 35.27
N SER A 35 32.32 14.04 34.55
CA SER A 35 31.15 14.60 33.90
C SER A 35 30.68 13.54 32.91
N VAL A 36 29.60 12.83 33.24
CA VAL A 36 28.86 12.11 32.21
C VAL A 36 28.39 13.20 31.26
N ALA A 37 29.07 13.32 30.13
CA ALA A 37 28.48 13.94 28.97
C ALA A 37 27.31 13.02 28.63
N THR A 38 26.12 13.37 29.14
CA THR A 38 24.88 12.84 28.60
C THR A 38 24.90 13.25 27.15
N VAL A 39 25.33 12.32 26.29
CA VAL A 39 25.08 12.40 24.86
C VAL A 39 23.56 12.43 24.74
N ALA A 40 23.03 13.65 24.58
CA ALA A 40 21.67 13.84 24.15
C ALA A 40 21.58 13.31 22.71
N GLY A 41 20.98 12.12 22.54
CA GLY A 41 20.53 11.56 21.26
C GLY A 41 20.71 10.03 21.19
N PRO A 42 19.79 9.27 20.54
CA PRO A 42 18.74 9.71 19.61
C PRO A 42 17.32 9.56 20.21
N THR A 43 16.39 10.35 19.70
CA THR A 43 14.95 10.32 20.00
C THR A 43 14.44 8.89 20.01
N SER A 44 14.11 8.39 21.19
CA SER A 44 13.56 7.07 21.35
C SER A 44 12.16 7.04 20.75
N TRP A 45 12.04 6.38 19.61
CA TRP A 45 10.76 5.90 19.13
C TRP A 45 10.28 4.82 20.10
N HIS A 46 9.66 5.25 21.21
CA HIS A 46 9.08 4.34 22.20
C HIS A 46 7.70 3.92 21.74
N PHE A 47 7.64 2.76 21.06
CA PHE A 47 6.39 2.03 20.89
C PHE A 47 6.14 1.18 22.14
N ARG A 48 4.93 1.22 22.68
CA ARG A 48 4.48 0.48 23.86
C ARG A 48 4.45 -1.03 23.60
N ASN A 49 4.24 -1.46 22.35
CA ASN A 49 4.27 -2.86 21.93
C ASN A 49 4.48 -3.00 20.41
N LYS A 50 4.66 -4.23 19.94
CA LYS A 50 4.81 -4.57 18.52
C LYS A 50 3.62 -4.11 17.66
N GLN A 51 2.40 -4.15 18.20
CA GLN A 51 1.21 -3.71 17.45
C GLN A 51 1.25 -2.21 17.18
N GLU A 52 1.67 -1.40 18.15
CA GLU A 52 1.81 0.05 17.95
C GLU A 52 2.85 0.38 16.88
N LEU A 53 3.97 -0.35 16.83
CA LEU A 53 4.93 -0.22 15.72
C LEU A 53 4.30 -0.58 14.36
N LEU A 54 3.53 -1.67 14.30
CA LEU A 54 2.89 -2.13 13.06
C LEU A 54 1.79 -1.15 12.60
N ASP A 55 1.01 -0.60 13.53
CA ASP A 55 -0.03 0.40 13.25
C ASP A 55 0.60 1.71 12.73
N GLU A 56 1.73 2.13 13.30
CA GLU A 56 2.48 3.30 12.87
C GLU A 56 3.08 3.11 11.47
N LEU A 57 3.64 1.92 11.20
CA LEU A 57 4.15 1.57 9.88
C LEU A 57 3.02 1.50 8.85
N ALA A 58 1.88 0.89 9.20
CA ALA A 58 0.69 0.86 8.35
C ALA A 58 0.18 2.26 8.04
N ARG A 59 0.22 3.18 9.02
CA ARG A 59 -0.16 4.57 8.81
C ARG A 59 0.82 5.29 7.89
N HIS A 60 2.12 5.02 8.02
CA HIS A 60 3.13 5.59 7.13
C HIS A 60 2.94 5.14 5.67
N ILE A 61 2.65 3.86 5.45
CA ILE A 61 2.34 3.32 4.12
C ILE A 61 1.06 3.97 3.57
N GLN A 62 -0.01 4.03 4.36
CA GLN A 62 -1.29 4.60 3.94
C GLN A 62 -1.24 6.11 3.70
N ALA A 63 -0.38 6.85 4.42
CA ALA A 63 -0.21 8.30 4.23
C ALA A 63 0.33 8.68 2.85
N ARG A 64 0.91 7.72 2.12
CA ARG A 64 1.38 7.91 0.74
C ARG A 64 0.25 7.82 -0.28
N GLN A 65 -0.90 7.25 0.11
CA GLN A 65 -2.04 7.11 -0.79
C GLN A 65 -2.69 8.47 -0.97
N ASP A 66 -2.83 8.90 -2.22
CA ASP A 66 -3.66 10.05 -2.54
C ASP A 66 -5.12 9.66 -2.31
N LEU A 67 -5.66 10.04 -1.15
CA LEU A 67 -7.07 9.92 -0.80
C LEU A 67 -7.89 11.13 -1.26
N GLY A 68 -7.32 11.96 -2.14
CA GLY A 68 -7.91 13.18 -2.65
C GLY A 68 -9.08 12.94 -3.60
N PRO A 69 -9.92 13.99 -3.80
CA PRO A 69 -11.02 13.95 -4.73
C PRO A 69 -10.53 13.74 -6.18
N PRO A 70 -11.43 13.41 -7.12
CA PRO A 70 -11.09 13.37 -8.53
C PRO A 70 -10.49 14.70 -9.00
N ARG A 71 -9.58 14.61 -9.96
CA ARG A 71 -9.04 15.78 -10.65
C ARG A 71 -10.17 16.52 -11.38
N GLU A 72 -9.93 17.78 -11.72
CA GLU A 72 -10.90 18.57 -12.48
C GLU A 72 -11.23 17.87 -13.82
N GLY A 73 -12.52 17.70 -14.10
CA GLY A 73 -13.01 16.99 -15.29
C GLY A 73 -12.83 15.46 -15.27
N GLU A 74 -12.21 14.87 -14.24
CA GLU A 74 -12.00 13.42 -14.15
C GLU A 74 -13.32 12.69 -13.86
N LYS A 75 -13.64 11.70 -14.70
CA LYS A 75 -14.79 10.82 -14.49
C LYS A 75 -14.56 9.96 -13.25
N TRP A 76 -15.63 9.61 -12.54
CA TRP A 76 -15.52 8.77 -11.33
C TRP A 76 -14.81 7.44 -11.62
N ARG A 77 -15.05 6.86 -12.80
CA ARG A 77 -14.48 5.57 -13.20
C ARG A 77 -12.96 5.65 -13.35
N ASP A 78 -12.48 6.66 -14.05
CA ASP A 78 -11.05 6.90 -14.27
C ASP A 78 -10.34 7.22 -12.94
N TRP A 79 -11.00 8.01 -12.08
CA TRP A 79 -10.52 8.30 -10.74
C TRP A 79 -10.35 7.04 -9.88
N LEU A 80 -11.37 6.19 -9.81
CA LEU A 80 -11.29 4.94 -9.03
C LEU A 80 -10.24 3.99 -9.61
N ALA A 81 -10.12 3.88 -10.94
CA ALA A 81 -9.10 3.07 -11.58
C ALA A 81 -7.68 3.55 -11.25
N ARG A 82 -7.43 4.86 -11.37
CA ARG A 82 -6.15 5.47 -11.01
C ARG A 82 -5.80 5.22 -9.54
N ARG A 83 -6.75 5.45 -8.64
CA ARG A 83 -6.56 5.19 -7.20
C ARG A 83 -6.26 3.73 -6.90
N ALA A 84 -6.90 2.80 -7.62
CA ALA A 84 -6.67 1.38 -7.44
C ALA A 84 -5.21 1.00 -7.76
N ARG A 85 -4.69 1.53 -8.87
CA ARG A 85 -3.29 1.36 -9.30
C ARG A 85 -2.32 1.97 -8.31
N GLU A 86 -2.54 3.24 -7.92
CA GLU A 86 -1.72 3.93 -6.92
C GLU A 86 -1.67 3.15 -5.59
N ARG A 87 -2.83 2.63 -5.13
CA ARG A 87 -2.88 1.82 -3.91
C ARG A 87 -2.13 0.49 -4.07
N ARG A 88 -2.30 -0.21 -5.19
CA ARG A 88 -1.54 -1.44 -5.49
C ARG A 88 -0.04 -1.17 -5.45
N ASP A 89 0.43 -0.12 -6.10
CA ASP A 89 1.85 0.26 -6.13
C ASP A 89 2.41 0.54 -4.73
N ILE A 90 1.64 1.24 -3.88
CA ILE A 90 2.02 1.52 -2.49
C ILE A 90 2.12 0.24 -1.66
N LEU A 91 1.18 -0.69 -1.82
CA LEU A 91 1.20 -1.96 -1.12
C LEU A 91 2.36 -2.84 -1.58
N LEU A 92 2.63 -2.87 -2.89
CA LEU A 92 3.74 -3.61 -3.49
C LEU A 92 5.12 -2.99 -3.17
N SER A 93 5.20 -1.71 -2.84
CA SER A 93 6.48 -1.07 -2.46
C SER A 93 7.04 -1.57 -1.14
N HIS A 94 6.31 -2.41 -0.40
CA HIS A 94 6.73 -3.02 0.85
C HIS A 94 6.49 -4.53 0.76
N ARG A 95 7.50 -5.36 1.09
CA ARG A 95 7.45 -6.82 0.96
C ARG A 95 6.18 -7.48 1.52
N ASP A 96 5.71 -7.01 2.68
CA ASP A 96 4.50 -7.50 3.35
C ASP A 96 3.44 -6.40 3.48
N GLY A 97 3.43 -5.43 2.57
CA GLY A 97 2.60 -4.23 2.63
C GLY A 97 1.11 -4.54 2.79
N ALA A 98 0.56 -5.47 2.01
CA ALA A 98 -0.86 -5.81 2.12
C ALA A 98 -1.18 -6.55 3.42
N ARG A 99 -0.29 -7.43 3.90
CA ARG A 99 -0.44 -8.13 5.18
C ARG A 99 -0.41 -7.18 6.37
N LEU A 100 0.45 -6.16 6.30
CA LEU A 100 0.51 -5.11 7.31
C LEU A 100 -0.79 -4.32 7.35
N ILE A 101 -1.33 -3.91 6.20
CA ILE A 101 -2.59 -3.14 6.16
C ILE A 101 -3.78 -3.99 6.60
N ALA A 102 -3.89 -5.26 6.20
CA ALA A 102 -4.98 -6.14 6.60
C ALA A 102 -5.06 -6.42 8.12
N GLY A 103 -3.93 -6.30 8.83
CA GLY A 103 -3.82 -6.56 10.27
C GLY A 103 -3.93 -5.33 11.16
N THR A 104 -4.22 -4.14 10.61
CA THR A 104 -4.21 -2.88 11.37
C THR A 104 -5.54 -2.16 11.29
N SER A 105 -5.88 -1.43 12.36
CA SER A 105 -7.10 -0.63 12.40
C SER A 105 -6.83 0.76 11.82
N PRO A 106 -7.66 1.28 10.91
CA PRO A 106 -7.53 2.66 10.47
C PRO A 106 -7.70 3.61 11.66
N GLY A 107 -6.70 4.45 11.89
CA GLY A 107 -6.71 5.46 12.97
C GLY A 107 -7.81 6.52 12.78
N PRO A 108 -8.02 7.41 13.78
CA PRO A 108 -9.12 8.37 13.81
C PRO A 108 -9.17 9.33 12.61
N ASP A 109 -8.02 9.63 12.00
CA ASP A 109 -7.91 10.54 10.85
C ASP A 109 -8.43 9.95 9.53
N ILE A 110 -8.67 8.63 9.45
CA ILE A 110 -9.22 7.99 8.25
C ILE A 110 -10.69 8.35 8.05
N ALA A 111 -11.48 8.53 9.12
CA ALA A 111 -12.93 8.74 8.99
C ALA A 111 -13.28 10.01 8.17
N ALA A 112 -12.63 11.13 8.48
CA ALA A 112 -12.83 12.38 7.74
C ALA A 112 -12.36 12.29 6.28
N THR A 113 -11.36 11.45 6.01
CA THR A 113 -10.86 11.24 4.66
C THR A 113 -11.80 10.34 3.86
N PHE A 114 -12.31 9.28 4.49
CA PHE A 114 -13.31 8.40 3.94
C PHE A 114 -14.59 9.18 3.59
N ASP A 115 -15.06 10.05 4.49
CA ASP A 115 -16.22 10.91 4.24
C ASP A 115 -16.05 11.80 2.99
N ARG A 116 -14.87 12.41 2.80
CA ARG A 116 -14.58 13.21 1.58
C ARG A 116 -14.63 12.38 0.31
N GLU A 117 -14.17 11.13 0.35
CA GLU A 117 -14.24 10.22 -0.80
C GLU A 117 -15.68 9.83 -1.14
N LEU A 118 -16.46 9.49 -0.12
CA LEU A 118 -17.88 9.18 -0.30
C LEU A 118 -18.61 10.39 -0.87
N HIS A 119 -18.34 11.57 -0.33
CA HIS A 119 -18.93 12.82 -0.81
C HIS A 119 -18.58 13.08 -2.28
N ALA A 120 -17.34 12.84 -2.71
CA ALA A 120 -16.93 13.01 -4.10
C ALA A 120 -17.68 12.08 -5.08
N LEU A 121 -18.03 10.86 -4.66
CA LEU A 121 -18.88 9.95 -5.43
C LEU A 121 -20.34 10.42 -5.43
N VAL A 122 -20.85 10.90 -4.30
CA VAL A 122 -22.21 11.41 -4.19
C VAL A 122 -22.46 12.58 -5.16
N LEU A 123 -21.50 13.50 -5.29
CA LEU A 123 -21.55 14.58 -6.28
C LEU A 123 -21.59 14.09 -7.74
N ARG A 124 -21.36 12.80 -7.99
CA ARG A 124 -21.36 12.16 -9.31
C ARG A 124 -22.51 11.17 -9.49
N GLY A 125 -23.56 11.30 -8.67
CA GLY A 125 -24.82 10.56 -8.81
C GLY A 125 -24.89 9.26 -8.02
N PHE A 126 -23.90 8.97 -7.17
CA PHE A 126 -24.01 7.85 -6.23
C PHE A 126 -24.91 8.23 -5.05
N SER A 127 -25.71 7.29 -4.57
CA SER A 127 -26.20 7.37 -3.18
C SER A 127 -25.05 7.14 -2.20
N PRO A 128 -25.15 7.62 -0.94
CA PRO A 128 -24.12 7.36 0.07
C PRO A 128 -23.80 5.88 0.26
N VAL A 129 -24.82 5.02 0.17
CA VAL A 129 -24.66 3.56 0.31
C VAL A 129 -23.90 2.97 -0.89
N GLN A 130 -24.21 3.41 -2.12
CA GLN A 130 -23.46 2.98 -3.30
C GLN A 130 -22.01 3.44 -3.25
N ALA A 131 -21.76 4.68 -2.83
CA ALA A 131 -20.41 5.21 -2.67
C ALA A 131 -19.61 4.37 -1.68
N MET A 132 -20.20 4.06 -0.51
CA MET A 132 -19.54 3.25 0.52
C MET A 132 -19.24 1.84 0.04
N ARG A 133 -20.18 1.19 -0.66
CA ARG A 133 -19.98 -0.14 -1.24
C ARG A 133 -18.88 -0.11 -2.30
N ALA A 134 -18.89 0.87 -3.21
CA ALA A 134 -17.87 0.99 -4.25
C ALA A 134 -16.46 1.10 -3.66
N ILE A 135 -16.24 1.98 -2.69
CA ILE A 135 -14.93 2.18 -2.07
C ILE A 135 -14.48 0.95 -1.25
N THR A 136 -15.37 0.38 -0.44
CA THR A 136 -15.01 -0.78 0.40
C THR A 136 -14.76 -2.05 -0.41
N THR A 137 -15.57 -2.33 -1.43
CA THR A 137 -15.36 -3.45 -2.34
C THR A 137 -14.07 -3.30 -3.13
N LEU A 138 -13.79 -2.11 -3.68
CA LEU A 138 -12.55 -1.84 -4.41
C LEU A 138 -11.33 -2.00 -3.50
N GLY A 139 -11.38 -1.45 -2.28
CA GLY A 139 -10.30 -1.60 -1.29
C GLY A 139 -10.03 -3.04 -0.89
N SER A 140 -11.10 -3.85 -0.76
CA SER A 140 -11.01 -5.27 -0.41
C SER A 140 -10.39 -6.08 -1.54
N TYR A 141 -10.81 -5.81 -2.79
CA TYR A 141 -10.22 -6.42 -3.98
C TYR A 141 -8.72 -6.13 -4.08
N ILE A 142 -8.31 -4.87 -4.01
CA ILE A 142 -6.89 -4.48 -4.13
C ILE A 142 -6.07 -5.16 -3.04
N THR A 143 -6.55 -5.14 -1.80
CA THR A 143 -5.82 -5.73 -0.67
C THR A 143 -5.70 -7.25 -0.82
N GLY A 144 -6.79 -7.94 -1.21
CA GLY A 144 -6.78 -9.38 -1.46
C GLY A 144 -5.87 -9.78 -2.62
N PHE A 145 -5.95 -9.05 -3.74
CA PHE A 145 -5.10 -9.30 -4.90
C PHE A 145 -3.62 -9.16 -4.56
N VAL A 146 -3.24 -8.06 -3.90
CA VAL A 146 -1.83 -7.82 -3.53
C VAL A 146 -1.34 -8.83 -2.49
N LEU A 147 -2.19 -9.32 -1.59
CA LEU A 147 -1.83 -10.43 -0.68
C LEU A 147 -1.41 -11.68 -1.46
N GLU A 148 -2.16 -12.05 -2.50
CA GLU A 148 -1.85 -13.21 -3.33
C GLU A 148 -0.59 -13.00 -4.18
N GLU A 149 -0.42 -11.81 -4.75
CA GLU A 149 0.75 -11.42 -5.54
C GLU A 149 2.02 -11.44 -4.67
N GLN A 150 1.99 -10.86 -3.48
CA GLN A 150 3.10 -10.88 -2.52
C GLN A 150 3.40 -12.30 -2.03
N ALA A 151 2.38 -13.11 -1.78
CA ALA A 151 2.57 -14.50 -1.37
C ALA A 151 3.22 -15.36 -2.48
N ARG A 152 2.98 -15.05 -3.76
CA ARG A 152 3.64 -15.74 -4.89
C ARG A 152 5.08 -15.33 -5.07
N HIS A 153 5.39 -14.03 -5.00
CA HIS A 153 6.78 -13.56 -5.01
C HIS A 153 7.64 -14.16 -3.90
N GLN A 154 7.04 -14.54 -2.77
CA GLN A 154 7.77 -15.20 -1.68
C GLN A 154 7.96 -16.70 -1.87
N ARG A 155 7.19 -17.34 -2.77
CA ARG A 155 7.23 -18.79 -2.94
C ARG A 155 8.43 -19.26 -3.76
N ASP A 156 9.01 -18.47 -4.68
CA ASP A 156 10.19 -18.77 -5.53
C ASP A 156 10.30 -20.18 -6.16
N GLU A 157 9.27 -21.01 -6.00
CA GLU A 157 9.28 -22.43 -6.29
C GLU A 157 8.26 -22.69 -7.40
N PRO A 158 8.64 -23.41 -8.47
CA PRO A 158 7.74 -23.72 -9.56
C PRO A 158 6.51 -24.45 -9.01
N PRO A 159 5.30 -24.17 -9.54
CA PRO A 159 4.09 -24.81 -9.05
C PRO A 159 4.24 -26.33 -9.10
N PRO A 160 3.82 -27.05 -8.05
CA PRO A 160 3.83 -28.50 -8.07
C PRO A 160 2.87 -28.96 -9.18
N GLY A 161 3.41 -29.58 -10.23
CA GLY A 161 2.61 -30.06 -11.35
C GLY A 161 3.46 -30.55 -12.51
N GLY A 162 3.65 -31.88 -12.57
CA GLY A 162 4.26 -32.54 -13.73
C GLY A 162 3.29 -32.65 -14.91
N LEU A 163 3.77 -33.28 -16.00
CA LEU A 163 3.00 -33.49 -17.24
C LEU A 163 1.67 -34.23 -17.02
N ASP A 164 1.55 -35.04 -15.96
CA ASP A 164 0.32 -35.77 -15.65
C ASP A 164 -0.78 -34.85 -15.10
N GLN A 165 -0.44 -33.89 -14.23
CA GLN A 165 -1.40 -32.93 -13.69
C GLN A 165 -1.87 -31.92 -14.75
N ALA A 166 -1.02 -31.65 -15.73
CA ALA A 166 -1.36 -30.89 -16.93
C ALA A 166 -2.47 -31.58 -17.76
N ARG A 167 -2.44 -32.92 -17.88
CA ARG A 167 -3.48 -33.68 -18.60
C ARG A 167 -4.83 -33.66 -17.89
N GLU A 168 -4.82 -33.54 -16.57
CA GLU A 168 -6.03 -33.50 -15.74
C GLU A 168 -6.66 -32.10 -15.65
N THR A 169 -5.97 -31.06 -16.11
CA THR A 169 -6.41 -29.65 -15.96
C THR A 169 -6.37 -28.85 -17.27
N PRO A 170 -6.90 -29.36 -18.41
CA PRO A 170 -6.75 -28.73 -19.72
C PRO A 170 -7.33 -27.30 -19.79
N THR A 171 -8.44 -27.04 -19.10
CA THR A 171 -9.07 -25.71 -19.04
C THR A 171 -8.19 -24.70 -18.29
N LEU A 172 -7.60 -25.11 -17.16
CA LEU A 172 -6.71 -24.26 -16.38
C LEU A 172 -5.45 -23.91 -17.18
N LEU A 173 -4.88 -24.89 -17.89
CA LEU A 173 -3.73 -24.65 -18.76
C LEU A 173 -4.05 -23.70 -19.90
N ALA A 174 -5.21 -23.85 -20.55
CA ALA A 174 -5.63 -22.92 -21.59
C ALA A 174 -5.75 -21.49 -21.04
N ALA A 175 -6.40 -21.34 -19.88
CA ALA A 175 -6.54 -20.03 -19.22
C ALA A 175 -5.20 -19.39 -18.85
N ILE A 176 -4.25 -20.15 -18.28
CA ILE A 176 -2.92 -19.63 -17.92
C ILE A 176 -2.10 -19.29 -19.17
N ARG A 177 -2.17 -20.13 -20.21
CA ARG A 177 -1.44 -19.91 -21.46
C ARG A 177 -1.93 -18.64 -22.17
N ASP A 178 -3.24 -18.44 -22.22
CA ASP A 178 -3.84 -17.38 -23.04
C ASP A 178 -4.02 -16.07 -22.23
N GLY A 179 -4.24 -16.17 -20.90
CA GLY A 179 -4.48 -15.03 -20.00
C GLY A 179 -3.35 -14.73 -19.00
N GLY A 180 -2.33 -15.57 -18.91
CA GLY A 180 -1.24 -15.40 -17.95
C GLY A 180 -1.58 -15.85 -16.52
N PRO A 181 -0.69 -15.56 -15.55
CA PRO A 181 -0.90 -15.97 -14.16
C PRO A 181 -2.03 -15.17 -13.49
N PRO A 182 -2.84 -15.77 -12.61
CA PRO A 182 -4.02 -15.12 -12.04
C PRO A 182 -3.75 -13.99 -11.02
N ASP A 183 -2.50 -13.81 -10.58
CA ASP A 183 -2.01 -12.62 -9.84
C ASP A 183 -1.21 -11.65 -10.72
N GLY A 184 -1.10 -11.93 -12.01
CA GLY A 184 -0.35 -11.07 -12.90
C GLY A 184 -0.98 -9.68 -12.99
N SER A 185 -0.18 -8.69 -13.41
CA SER A 185 -0.69 -7.33 -13.62
C SER A 185 -1.87 -7.26 -14.59
N ALA A 186 -1.95 -8.17 -15.58
CA ALA A 186 -3.10 -8.25 -16.49
C ALA A 186 -4.38 -8.70 -15.74
N ALA A 187 -4.29 -9.74 -14.91
CA ALA A 187 -5.40 -10.21 -14.09
C ALA A 187 -5.90 -9.14 -13.09
N PHE A 188 -4.99 -8.28 -12.60
CA PHE A 188 -5.38 -7.12 -11.80
C PHE A 188 -6.24 -6.13 -12.59
N GLU A 189 -5.81 -5.77 -13.80
CA GLU A 189 -6.54 -4.81 -14.63
C GLU A 189 -7.89 -5.37 -15.12
N ASP A 190 -7.95 -6.68 -15.41
CA ASP A 190 -9.19 -7.37 -15.77
C ASP A 190 -10.18 -7.37 -14.59
N GLY A 191 -9.73 -7.76 -13.40
CA GLY A 191 -10.57 -7.74 -12.20
C GLY A 191 -11.01 -6.33 -11.79
N LEU A 192 -10.13 -5.33 -11.92
CA LEU A 192 -10.48 -3.93 -11.72
C LEU A 192 -11.56 -3.47 -12.72
N THR A 193 -11.44 -3.84 -13.98
CA THR A 193 -12.44 -3.52 -15.02
C THR A 193 -13.79 -4.14 -14.69
N LEU A 194 -13.83 -5.43 -14.33
CA LEU A 194 -15.04 -6.14 -13.92
C LEU A 194 -15.74 -5.46 -12.73
N LEU A 195 -14.97 -5.02 -11.73
CA LEU A 195 -15.52 -4.31 -10.58
C LEU A 195 -16.10 -2.95 -10.96
N LEU A 196 -15.41 -2.18 -11.79
CA LEU A 196 -15.89 -0.88 -12.25
C LEU A 196 -17.16 -1.01 -13.10
N ASP A 197 -17.23 -2.03 -13.96
CA ASP A 197 -18.44 -2.36 -14.73
C ASP A 197 -19.61 -2.73 -13.81
N GLY A 198 -19.36 -3.52 -12.77
CA GLY A 198 -20.36 -3.87 -11.76
C GLY A 198 -20.86 -2.65 -10.98
N ILE A 199 -19.96 -1.75 -10.59
CA ILE A 199 -20.34 -0.47 -9.94
C ILE A 199 -21.21 0.36 -10.88
N GLU A 200 -20.81 0.49 -12.14
CA GLU A 200 -21.55 1.26 -13.14
C GLU A 200 -22.95 0.68 -13.42
N ALA A 201 -23.06 -0.65 -13.53
CA ALA A 201 -24.34 -1.33 -13.64
C ALA A 201 -25.22 -1.10 -12.40
N GLY A 202 -24.63 -1.13 -11.20
CA GLY A 202 -25.32 -0.83 -9.95
C GLY A 202 -25.85 0.61 -9.86
N LEU A 203 -25.19 1.58 -10.52
CA LEU A 203 -25.70 2.96 -10.63
C LEU A 203 -26.94 3.03 -11.51
N ARG A 204 -26.91 2.40 -12.69
CA ARG A 204 -28.03 2.39 -13.64
C ARG A 204 -29.29 1.80 -13.04
N ASN A 205 -29.16 0.63 -12.41
CA ASN A 205 -30.29 -0.10 -11.83
C ASN A 205 -31.00 0.68 -10.70
N HIS A 206 -30.26 1.52 -9.97
CA HIS A 206 -30.82 2.39 -8.93
C HIS A 206 -31.51 3.64 -9.49
N GLY A 207 -31.01 4.20 -10.60
CA GLY A 207 -31.69 5.29 -11.31
C GLY A 207 -33.07 4.87 -11.81
N ASP A 208 -33.19 3.66 -12.36
CA ASP A 208 -34.45 3.12 -12.88
C ASP A 208 -35.48 2.87 -11.76
N THR A 209 -35.04 2.40 -10.59
CA THR A 209 -35.95 2.19 -9.45
C THR A 209 -36.37 3.47 -8.75
N SER A 210 -35.57 4.54 -8.81
CA SER A 210 -35.94 5.85 -8.26
C SER A 210 -36.86 6.64 -9.20
N SER A 211 -36.82 6.41 -10.52
CA SER A 211 -37.72 7.06 -11.49
C SER A 211 -39.11 6.42 -11.55
N ALA A 212 -39.29 5.23 -10.96
CA ALA A 212 -40.54 4.47 -10.97
C ALA A 212 -41.41 4.64 -9.71
N ARG A 213 -41.01 5.52 -8.77
CA ARG A 213 -41.78 5.91 -7.57
C ARG A 213 -42.21 7.35 -7.66
#